data_AF-A0A2I0HU43-F1
#
_entry.id   AF-A0A2I0HU43-F1
#
_cell.length_a   1.000
_cell.length_b   1.000
_cell.length_c   1.000
_cell.angle_alpha   90.00
_cell.angle_beta   90.00
_cell.angle_gamma   90.00
#
_symmetry.space_group_name_H-M   'P 1'
#
loop_
_entity.id
_entity.type
_entity.pdbx_description
1 polymer ?
#
loop_
_entity_poly.entity_id
_entity_poly.type
_entity_poly.pdbx_seq_one_letter_code
_entity_poly.pdbx_strand_id
1 'polypeptide(L)'
;MLEGFNEMDALTERGFIPGMSKEEREKLANSETFAIRISNIANMVLFAAKVYASIRSGSLAIIASTLDSLLDLLSGFILWFTAFSMQTPNPYQYPIGKKRMQPLGILVFASVMATLGLQIILESMRQLLSDLALYTIRTWSLTVLENVNSLVGKSAAPEYLQKLTYLCWNHHKAIRHIDTVRAYTFGSHYFVEVDIVLPADMPLQEAHDIGEHLQEKLELLPEIERAFVHLDYEFSHKPEHAHAHA
;
A
#
# COMPACT_ATOMS: atom_id res chain seq x y z
N MET A 1 36.10 -48.51 23.77
CA MET A 1 35.72 -47.12 23.47
C MET A 1 35.56 -46.85 21.96
N LEU A 2 35.94 -47.78 21.06
CA LEU A 2 35.85 -47.61 19.61
C LEU A 2 34.66 -48.37 18.95
N GLU A 3 34.00 -49.29 19.65
CA GLU A 3 32.82 -50.00 19.10
C GLU A 3 31.53 -49.17 19.20
N GLY A 4 31.35 -48.39 20.27
CA GLY A 4 30.14 -47.57 20.45
C GLY A 4 30.01 -46.38 19.49
N PHE A 5 31.12 -45.91 18.92
CA PHE A 5 31.10 -44.85 17.89
C PHE A 5 30.71 -45.39 16.51
N ASN A 6 31.15 -46.62 16.18
CA ASN A 6 30.77 -47.27 14.92
C ASN A 6 29.28 -47.69 14.90
N GLU A 7 28.71 -48.02 16.06
CA GLU A 7 27.26 -48.26 16.17
C GLU A 7 26.45 -46.96 16.08
N MET A 8 26.91 -45.84 16.65
CA MET A 8 26.23 -44.55 16.51
C MET A 8 26.24 -44.05 15.06
N ASP A 9 27.32 -44.25 14.30
CA ASP A 9 27.37 -43.87 12.88
C ASP A 9 26.55 -44.82 12.00
N ALA A 10 26.51 -46.13 12.32
CA ALA A 10 25.61 -47.08 11.64
C ALA A 10 24.11 -46.83 11.93
N LEU A 11 23.80 -46.25 13.10
CA LEU A 11 22.45 -45.81 13.49
C LEU A 11 22.07 -44.46 12.89
N THR A 12 23.05 -43.61 12.56
CA THR A 12 22.81 -42.30 11.93
C THR A 12 22.69 -42.41 10.41
N GLU A 13 23.35 -43.41 9.78
CA GLU A 13 23.24 -43.67 8.34
C GLU A 13 21.99 -44.46 7.93
N ARG A 14 21.38 -45.21 8.85
CA ARG A 14 20.03 -45.76 8.70
C ARG A 14 19.03 -44.79 9.34
N GLY A 15 18.48 -43.86 8.57
CA GLY A 15 17.33 -43.06 9.02
C GLY A 15 16.21 -43.96 9.58
N PHE A 16 16.16 -44.09 10.90
CA PHE A 16 15.33 -45.04 11.63
C PHE A 16 14.26 -44.25 12.38
N ILE A 17 13.11 -44.07 11.72
CA ILE A 17 11.84 -43.97 12.45
C ILE A 17 11.46 -45.42 12.77
N PRO A 18 11.50 -45.86 14.04
CA PRO A 18 11.13 -47.23 14.40
C PRO A 18 9.61 -47.35 14.28
N GLY A 19 9.13 -48.14 13.33
CA GLY A 19 7.71 -48.50 13.23
C GLY A 19 7.07 -48.40 11.84
N MET A 20 7.68 -47.72 10.86
CA MET A 20 7.07 -47.58 9.53
C MET A 20 7.24 -48.84 8.67
N SER A 21 6.12 -49.48 8.34
CA SER A 21 6.01 -50.57 7.38
C SER A 21 6.54 -50.17 5.99
N LYS A 22 6.96 -51.15 5.17
CA LYS A 22 7.41 -50.88 3.78
C LYS A 22 6.34 -50.13 2.96
N GLU A 23 5.07 -50.42 3.22
CA GLU A 23 3.92 -49.74 2.60
C GLU A 23 3.82 -48.26 3.01
N GLU A 24 4.07 -47.92 4.28
CA GLU A 24 4.08 -46.51 4.71
C GLU A 24 5.23 -45.73 4.08
N ARG A 25 6.40 -46.36 3.86
CA ARG A 25 7.54 -45.74 3.17
C ARG A 25 7.26 -45.47 1.69
N GLU A 26 6.58 -46.39 1.00
CA GLU A 26 6.14 -46.17 -0.38
C GLU A 26 5.03 -45.14 -0.49
N LYS A 27 4.06 -45.14 0.44
CA LYS A 27 3.02 -44.11 0.53
C LYS A 27 3.62 -42.72 0.76
N LEU A 28 4.64 -42.61 1.62
CA LEU A 28 5.32 -41.35 1.90
C LEU A 28 6.09 -40.84 0.66
N ALA A 29 6.87 -41.69 -0.01
CA ALA A 29 7.61 -41.31 -1.22
C ALA A 29 6.70 -40.93 -2.40
N ASN A 30 5.57 -41.63 -2.54
CA ASN A 30 4.54 -41.29 -3.53
C ASN A 30 3.84 -39.97 -3.19
N SER A 31 3.58 -39.71 -1.89
CA SER A 31 3.03 -38.44 -1.42
C SER A 31 3.97 -37.27 -1.66
N GLU A 32 5.27 -37.42 -1.42
CA GLU A 32 6.29 -36.39 -1.68
C GLU A 32 6.35 -36.04 -3.17
N THR A 33 6.43 -37.05 -4.04
CA THR A 33 6.49 -36.85 -5.49
C THR A 33 5.19 -36.24 -6.03
N PHE A 34 4.05 -36.63 -5.46
CA PHE A 34 2.74 -36.08 -5.81
C PHE A 34 2.60 -34.60 -5.40
N ALA A 35 3.05 -34.24 -4.21
CA ALA A 35 3.06 -32.85 -3.74
C ALA A 35 3.93 -31.95 -4.63
N ILE A 36 5.13 -32.40 -5.00
CA ILE A 36 6.02 -31.66 -5.93
C ILE A 36 5.34 -31.46 -7.29
N ARG A 37 4.67 -32.49 -7.82
CA ARG A 37 3.99 -32.42 -9.12
C ARG A 37 2.81 -31.45 -9.10
N ILE A 38 1.99 -31.48 -8.06
CA ILE A 38 0.89 -30.53 -7.88
C ILE A 38 1.43 -29.10 -7.79
N SER A 39 2.47 -28.88 -6.98
CA SER A 39 3.10 -27.56 -6.82
C SER A 39 3.60 -27.01 -8.15
N ASN A 40 4.31 -27.81 -8.94
CA ASN A 40 4.80 -27.40 -10.26
C ASN A 40 3.66 -27.08 -11.24
N ILE A 41 2.56 -27.83 -11.23
CA ILE A 41 1.38 -27.53 -12.06
C ILE A 41 0.75 -26.21 -11.64
N ALA A 42 0.60 -25.96 -10.34
CA ALA A 42 0.05 -24.71 -9.82
C ALA A 42 0.94 -23.50 -10.22
N ASN A 43 2.26 -23.61 -10.04
CA ASN A 43 3.21 -22.58 -10.46
C ASN A 43 3.19 -22.33 -11.97
N MET A 44 2.97 -23.38 -12.77
CA MET A 44 2.88 -23.25 -14.23
C MET A 44 1.61 -22.51 -14.67
N VAL A 45 0.47 -22.78 -14.03
CA VAL A 45 -0.77 -22.04 -14.26
C VAL A 45 -0.62 -20.57 -13.85
N LEU A 46 -0.02 -20.31 -12.68
CA LEU A 46 0.24 -18.95 -12.21
C LEU A 46 1.16 -18.17 -13.15
N PHE A 47 2.23 -18.80 -13.63
CA PHE A 47 3.14 -18.20 -14.59
C PHE A 47 2.42 -17.84 -15.90
N ALA A 48 1.62 -18.74 -16.46
CA ALA A 48 0.87 -18.48 -17.69
C ALA A 48 -0.11 -17.31 -17.54
N ALA A 49 -0.81 -17.22 -16.40
CA ALA A 49 -1.71 -16.10 -16.10
C ALA A 49 -0.95 -14.77 -16.02
N LYS A 50 0.22 -14.76 -15.36
CA LYS A 50 1.08 -13.57 -15.26
C LYS A 50 1.64 -13.16 -16.63
N VAL A 51 2.10 -14.09 -17.45
CA VAL A 51 2.56 -13.82 -18.82
C VAL A 51 1.46 -13.19 -19.66
N TYR A 52 0.23 -13.71 -19.56
CA TYR A 52 -0.91 -13.12 -20.25
C TYR A 52 -1.19 -11.68 -19.80
N ALA A 53 -1.18 -11.43 -18.48
CA ALA A 53 -1.35 -10.09 -17.91
C ALA A 53 -0.22 -9.13 -18.36
N SER A 54 1.01 -9.63 -18.44
CA SER A 54 2.19 -8.88 -18.86
C SER A 54 2.08 -8.39 -20.30
N ILE A 55 1.75 -9.30 -21.23
CA ILE A 55 1.57 -8.97 -22.65
C ILE A 55 0.44 -7.95 -22.84
N ARG A 56 -0.63 -8.04 -22.05
CA ARG A 56 -1.76 -7.11 -22.11
C ARG A 56 -1.44 -5.73 -21.54
N SER A 57 -0.67 -5.67 -20.45
CA SER A 57 -0.44 -4.43 -19.72
C SER A 57 0.75 -3.62 -20.24
N GLY A 58 1.78 -4.26 -20.80
CA GLY A 58 3.03 -3.59 -21.18
C GLY A 58 3.77 -2.92 -20.00
N SER A 59 3.38 -3.21 -18.75
CA SER A 59 3.93 -2.57 -17.56
C SER A 59 5.19 -3.28 -17.07
N LEU A 60 6.24 -2.51 -16.83
CA LEU A 60 7.50 -2.99 -16.24
C LEU A 60 7.30 -3.68 -14.89
N ALA A 61 6.33 -3.21 -14.08
CA ALA A 61 6.02 -3.82 -12.78
C ALA A 61 5.46 -5.24 -12.92
N ILE A 62 4.60 -5.47 -13.93
CA ILE A 62 4.03 -6.80 -14.18
C ILE A 62 5.09 -7.71 -14.79
N ILE A 63 5.95 -7.19 -15.67
CA ILE A 63 7.09 -7.94 -16.22
C ILE A 63 8.02 -8.41 -15.09
N ALA A 64 8.36 -7.54 -14.13
CA ALA A 64 9.15 -7.92 -12.96
C ALA A 64 8.47 -9.07 -12.17
N SER A 65 7.17 -8.94 -11.89
CA SER A 65 6.42 -9.99 -11.21
C SER A 65 6.31 -11.31 -12.00
N THR A 66 6.38 -11.25 -13.33
CA THR A 66 6.43 -12.45 -14.18
C THR A 66 7.78 -13.14 -14.14
N LEU A 67 8.87 -12.38 -14.03
CA LEU A 67 10.21 -12.92 -13.85
C LEU A 67 10.33 -13.67 -12.53
N ASP A 68 9.73 -13.19 -11.46
CA ASP A 68 9.69 -13.92 -10.18
C ASP A 68 9.05 -15.31 -10.34
N SER A 69 7.91 -15.39 -11.00
CA SER A 69 7.24 -16.68 -11.23
C SER A 69 7.95 -17.58 -12.24
N LEU A 70 8.78 -17.02 -13.14
CA LEU A 70 9.69 -17.81 -13.97
C LEU A 70 10.76 -18.48 -13.11
N LEU A 71 11.31 -17.77 -12.12
CA LEU A 71 12.31 -18.30 -11.20
C LEU A 71 11.73 -19.41 -10.33
N ASP A 72 10.49 -19.27 -9.86
CA ASP A 72 9.77 -20.33 -9.14
C ASP A 72 9.63 -21.59 -10.00
N LEU A 73 9.31 -21.45 -11.29
CA LEU A 73 9.23 -22.56 -12.23
C LEU A 73 10.59 -23.23 -12.46
N LEU A 74 11.66 -22.45 -12.63
CA LEU A 74 13.01 -22.98 -12.76
C LEU A 74 13.43 -23.76 -11.51
N SER A 75 13.08 -23.26 -10.31
CA SER A 75 13.31 -23.97 -9.06
C SER A 75 12.59 -25.32 -9.01
N GLY A 76 11.32 -25.33 -9.39
CA GLY A 76 10.49 -26.53 -9.45
C GLY A 76 10.98 -27.53 -10.48
N PHE A 77 11.53 -27.04 -11.60
CA PHE A 77 12.17 -27.86 -12.62
C PHE A 77 13.47 -28.50 -12.12
N ILE A 78 14.34 -27.75 -11.43
CA ILE A 78 15.59 -28.29 -10.87
C ILE A 78 15.28 -29.39 -9.85
N LEU A 79 14.31 -29.18 -8.97
CA LEU A 79 13.91 -30.18 -7.97
C LEU A 79 13.25 -31.40 -8.62
N TRP A 80 12.37 -31.20 -9.60
CA TRP A 80 11.77 -32.30 -10.38
C TRP A 80 12.82 -33.10 -11.14
N PHE A 81 13.79 -32.44 -11.79
CA PHE A 81 14.88 -33.09 -12.50
C PHE A 81 15.76 -33.89 -11.54
N THR A 82 16.03 -33.35 -10.36
CA THR A 82 16.77 -34.05 -9.30
C THR A 82 15.99 -35.29 -8.83
N ALA A 83 14.68 -35.17 -8.61
CA ALA A 83 13.81 -36.30 -8.26
C ALA A 83 13.75 -37.37 -9.37
N PHE A 84 13.64 -36.95 -10.63
CA PHE A 84 13.67 -37.82 -11.80
C PHE A 84 14.99 -38.57 -11.91
N SER A 85 16.12 -37.86 -11.71
CA SER A 85 17.45 -38.46 -11.71
C SER A 85 17.61 -39.52 -10.61
N MET A 86 16.87 -39.41 -9.49
CA MET A 86 16.89 -40.39 -8.40
C MET A 86 16.08 -41.67 -8.67
N GLN A 87 15.16 -41.65 -9.64
CA GLN A 87 14.27 -42.79 -9.91
C GLN A 87 14.93 -43.93 -10.70
N THR A 88 16.05 -43.71 -11.37
CA THR A 88 16.76 -44.74 -12.14
C THR A 88 17.78 -45.51 -11.28
N PRO A 89 17.50 -46.77 -10.88
CA PRO A 89 18.45 -47.56 -10.08
C PRO A 89 19.40 -48.28 -11.04
N ASN A 90 20.66 -47.86 -11.11
CA ASN A 90 21.71 -48.62 -11.79
C ASN A 90 22.69 -49.16 -10.73
N PRO A 91 22.55 -50.42 -10.30
CA PRO A 91 23.36 -51.01 -9.23
C PRO A 91 24.86 -51.03 -9.55
N TYR A 92 25.22 -51.08 -10.84
CA TYR A 92 26.61 -51.19 -11.28
C TYR A 92 27.37 -49.85 -11.27
N GLN A 93 26.69 -48.72 -11.50
CA GLN A 93 27.30 -47.39 -11.45
C GLN A 93 27.12 -46.70 -10.10
N TYR A 94 26.06 -47.03 -9.35
CA TYR A 94 25.72 -46.36 -8.09
C TYR A 94 25.38 -47.40 -7.01
N PRO A 95 26.39 -48.10 -6.44
CA PRO A 95 26.17 -49.18 -5.47
C PRO A 95 25.52 -48.70 -4.16
N ILE A 96 25.64 -47.41 -3.82
CA ILE A 96 25.06 -46.77 -2.61
C ILE A 96 23.69 -46.11 -2.92
N GLY A 97 23.26 -46.12 -4.19
CA GLY A 97 22.01 -45.50 -4.65
C GLY A 97 22.12 -44.00 -4.95
N LYS A 98 21.18 -43.47 -5.76
CA LYS A 98 21.19 -42.07 -6.23
C LYS A 98 20.54 -41.06 -5.28
N LYS A 99 20.07 -41.48 -4.09
CA LYS A 99 19.37 -40.59 -3.13
C LYS A 99 20.24 -39.42 -2.62
N ARG A 100 21.58 -39.52 -2.72
CA ARG A 100 22.52 -38.43 -2.41
C ARG A 100 22.59 -37.33 -3.47
N MET A 101 21.78 -37.41 -4.53
CA MET A 101 21.67 -36.35 -5.55
C MET A 101 20.77 -35.19 -5.10
N GLN A 102 19.87 -35.40 -4.12
CA GLN A 102 18.95 -34.36 -3.63
C GLN A 102 19.66 -33.11 -3.08
N PRO A 103 20.71 -33.23 -2.24
CA PRO A 103 21.49 -32.08 -1.78
C PRO A 103 22.17 -31.32 -2.92
N LEU A 104 22.56 -32.00 -4.00
CA LEU A 104 23.18 -31.35 -5.16
C LEU A 104 22.18 -30.46 -5.91
N GLY A 105 20.93 -30.92 -6.08
CA GLY A 105 19.86 -30.11 -6.66
C GLY A 105 19.54 -28.86 -5.82
N ILE A 106 19.51 -29.01 -4.49
CA ILE A 106 19.32 -27.89 -3.56
C ILE A 106 20.50 -26.91 -3.64
N LEU A 107 21.73 -27.41 -3.77
CA LEU A 107 22.94 -26.57 -3.90
C LEU A 107 22.91 -25.73 -5.19
N VAL A 108 22.51 -26.33 -6.32
CA VAL A 108 22.37 -25.62 -7.60
C VAL A 108 21.27 -24.57 -7.51
N PHE A 109 20.13 -24.90 -6.90
CA PHE A 109 19.05 -23.93 -6.69
C PHE A 109 19.50 -22.76 -5.81
N ALA A 110 20.18 -23.05 -4.69
CA ALA A 110 20.67 -22.05 -3.75
C ALA A 110 21.69 -21.09 -4.39
N SER A 111 22.58 -21.57 -5.24
CA SER A 111 23.57 -20.72 -5.91
C SER A 111 22.94 -19.75 -6.92
N VAL A 112 21.93 -20.22 -7.68
CA VAL A 112 21.16 -19.37 -8.61
C VAL A 112 20.40 -18.30 -7.85
N MET A 113 19.67 -18.67 -6.80
CA MET A 113 18.92 -17.71 -5.98
C MET A 113 19.82 -16.70 -5.28
N ALA A 114 20.97 -17.12 -4.75
CA ALA A 114 21.93 -16.22 -4.12
C ALA A 114 22.48 -15.19 -5.12
N THR A 115 22.78 -15.62 -6.34
CA THR A 115 23.29 -14.72 -7.39
C THR A 115 22.24 -13.68 -7.79
N LEU A 116 20.99 -14.10 -8.00
CA LEU A 116 19.88 -13.21 -8.36
C LEU A 116 19.53 -12.25 -7.21
N GLY A 117 19.49 -12.76 -5.97
CA GLY A 117 19.25 -11.95 -4.79
C GLY A 117 20.29 -10.84 -4.63
N LEU A 118 21.57 -11.16 -4.84
CA LEU A 118 22.64 -10.17 -4.81
C LEU A 118 22.49 -9.11 -5.93
N GLN A 119 22.13 -9.52 -7.15
CA GLN A 119 21.88 -8.59 -8.25
C GLN A 119 20.75 -7.62 -7.93
N ILE A 120 19.62 -8.12 -7.40
CA ILE A 120 18.47 -7.29 -7.02
C ILE A 120 18.85 -6.28 -5.95
N ILE A 121 19.62 -6.69 -4.93
CA ILE A 121 20.08 -5.77 -3.87
C ILE A 121 20.96 -4.66 -4.46
N LEU A 122 21.92 -5.01 -5.32
CA LEU A 122 22.82 -4.04 -5.94
C LEU A 122 22.08 -3.07 -6.86
N GLU A 123 21.14 -3.56 -7.67
CA GLU A 123 20.33 -2.73 -8.56
C GLU A 123 19.40 -1.80 -7.76
N SER A 124 18.76 -2.32 -6.72
CA SER A 124 17.92 -1.53 -5.81
C SER A 124 18.71 -0.42 -5.13
N MET A 125 19.93 -0.71 -4.67
CA MET A 125 20.83 0.29 -4.08
C MET A 125 21.22 1.38 -5.09
N ARG A 126 21.51 1.01 -6.35
CA ARG A 126 21.80 1.99 -7.41
C ARG A 126 20.58 2.86 -7.72
N GLN A 127 19.39 2.27 -7.75
CA GLN A 127 18.16 2.98 -8.00
C GLN A 127 17.83 3.95 -6.85
N LEU A 128 18.07 3.56 -5.60
CA LEU A 128 17.91 4.43 -4.43
C LEU A 128 18.90 5.60 -4.41
N LEU A 129 20.14 5.37 -4.85
CA LEU A 129 21.15 6.42 -4.98
C LEU A 129 20.94 7.32 -6.22
N SER A 130 19.98 7.00 -7.08
CA SER A 130 19.65 7.85 -8.22
C SER A 130 18.89 9.10 -7.80
N ASP A 131 19.24 10.25 -8.38
CA ASP A 131 18.57 11.52 -8.11
C ASP A 131 17.05 11.47 -8.38
N LEU A 132 16.62 10.58 -9.28
CA LEU A 132 15.21 10.37 -9.60
C LEU A 132 14.44 9.76 -8.42
N ALA A 133 15.03 8.84 -7.67
CA ALA A 133 14.37 8.24 -6.50
C ALA A 133 14.20 9.29 -5.39
N LEU A 134 15.23 10.08 -5.11
CA LEU A 134 15.15 11.19 -4.15
C LEU A 134 14.12 12.24 -4.57
N TYR A 135 14.09 12.60 -5.86
CA TYR A 135 13.10 13.51 -6.42
C TYR A 135 11.68 12.97 -6.28
N THR A 136 11.47 11.69 -6.60
CA THR A 136 10.17 11.03 -6.48
C THR A 136 9.71 11.00 -5.03
N ILE A 137 10.55 10.55 -4.10
CA ILE A 137 10.23 10.52 -2.66
C ILE A 137 9.86 11.92 -2.17
N ARG A 138 10.67 12.93 -2.50
CA ARG A 138 10.41 14.32 -2.10
C ARG A 138 9.07 14.83 -2.65
N THR A 139 8.80 14.58 -3.93
CA THR A 139 7.57 15.03 -4.59
C THR A 139 6.35 14.37 -3.96
N TRP A 140 6.38 13.06 -3.78
CA TRP A 140 5.30 12.32 -3.11
C TRP A 140 5.10 12.77 -1.66
N SER A 141 6.17 13.00 -0.89
CA SER A 141 6.05 13.54 0.48
C SER A 141 5.40 14.92 0.50
N LEU A 142 5.75 15.81 -0.44
CA LEU A 142 5.13 17.14 -0.56
C LEU A 142 3.65 17.03 -0.95
N THR A 143 3.31 16.20 -1.96
CA THR A 143 1.93 15.98 -2.39
C THR A 143 1.06 15.40 -1.26
N VAL A 144 1.61 14.50 -0.44
CA VAL A 144 0.90 13.99 0.75
C VAL A 144 0.62 15.11 1.75
N LEU A 145 1.61 15.96 2.04
CA LEU A 145 1.41 17.10 2.95
C LEU A 145 0.40 18.11 2.41
N GLU A 146 0.41 18.37 1.10
CA GLU A 146 -0.57 19.23 0.44
C GLU A 146 -2.00 18.66 0.53
N ASN A 147 -2.17 17.35 0.32
CA ASN A 147 -3.46 16.68 0.47
C ASN A 147 -3.93 16.69 1.93
N VAL A 148 -3.04 16.46 2.89
CA VAL A 148 -3.39 16.58 4.32
C VAL A 148 -3.83 18.00 4.64
N ASN A 149 -3.09 19.02 4.19
CA ASN A 149 -3.46 20.42 4.41
C ASN A 149 -4.84 20.77 3.81
N SER A 150 -5.19 20.17 2.66
CA SER A 150 -6.47 20.38 1.99
C SER A 150 -7.64 19.65 2.67
N LEU A 151 -7.36 18.58 3.42
CA LEU A 151 -8.36 17.80 4.16
C LEU A 151 -8.56 18.28 5.60
N VAL A 152 -7.54 18.87 6.22
CA VAL A 152 -7.58 19.35 7.63
C VAL A 152 -8.42 20.62 7.79
N GLY A 153 -8.90 21.22 6.71
CA GLY A 153 -9.67 22.46 6.80
C GLY A 153 -8.78 23.66 7.08
N LYS A 154 -7.62 23.75 6.42
CA LYS A 154 -6.72 24.89 6.59
C LYS A 154 -7.43 26.18 6.19
N SER A 155 -7.32 27.20 7.04
CA SER A 155 -7.89 28.53 6.79
C SER A 155 -7.31 29.14 5.50
N ALA A 156 -8.15 29.90 4.80
CA ALA A 156 -7.78 30.63 3.60
C ALA A 156 -6.68 31.67 3.89
N ALA A 157 -5.98 32.09 2.84
CA ALA A 157 -4.96 33.12 2.95
C ALA A 157 -5.57 34.41 3.53
N PRO A 158 -4.84 35.17 4.38
CA PRO A 158 -5.36 36.39 5.01
C PRO A 158 -5.89 37.42 4.00
N GLU A 159 -5.30 37.49 2.81
CA GLU A 159 -5.73 38.37 1.73
C GLU A 159 -7.13 38.00 1.23
N TYR A 160 -7.44 36.70 1.19
CA TYR A 160 -8.75 36.21 0.80
C TYR A 160 -9.80 36.49 1.87
N LEU A 161 -9.46 36.26 3.15
CA LEU A 161 -10.34 36.60 4.27
C LEU A 161 -10.69 38.10 4.28
N GLN A 162 -9.71 38.98 4.04
CA GLN A 162 -9.94 40.42 3.92
C GLN A 162 -10.90 40.78 2.79
N LYS A 163 -10.76 40.12 1.62
CA LYS A 163 -11.68 40.32 0.48
C LYS A 163 -13.10 39.91 0.84
N LEU A 164 -13.28 38.77 1.53
CA LEU A 164 -14.59 38.31 1.99
C LEU A 164 -15.18 39.30 3.01
N THR A 165 -14.41 39.72 4.02
CA THR A 165 -14.85 40.72 4.99
C THR A 165 -15.29 42.02 4.32
N TYR A 166 -14.55 42.50 3.32
CA TYR A 166 -14.92 43.69 2.55
C TYR A 166 -16.22 43.50 1.76
N LEU A 167 -16.41 42.35 1.11
CA LEU A 167 -17.62 42.03 0.37
C LEU A 167 -18.85 41.97 1.27
N CYS A 168 -18.72 41.38 2.46
CA CYS A 168 -19.76 41.32 3.47
C CYS A 168 -20.10 42.72 4.00
N TRP A 169 -19.09 43.53 4.33
CA TRP A 169 -19.28 44.87 4.90
C TRP A 169 -20.07 45.79 3.96
N ASN A 170 -19.77 45.71 2.66
CA ASN A 170 -20.39 46.54 1.64
C ASN A 170 -21.68 45.94 1.06
N HIS A 171 -22.17 44.81 1.59
CA HIS A 171 -23.35 44.14 1.05
C HIS A 171 -24.64 44.93 1.33
N HIS A 172 -24.83 45.40 2.56
CA HIS A 172 -26.05 46.09 2.95
C HIS A 172 -25.80 47.14 4.04
N LYS A 173 -26.52 48.27 3.97
CA LYS A 173 -26.35 49.40 4.91
C LYS A 173 -26.80 49.08 6.34
N ALA A 174 -27.63 48.05 6.52
CA ALA A 174 -28.13 47.63 7.82
C ALA A 174 -27.11 46.79 8.62
N ILE A 175 -26.04 46.30 7.99
CA ILE A 175 -24.98 45.56 8.66
C ILE A 175 -24.24 46.51 9.60
N ARG A 176 -24.34 46.26 10.91
CA ARG A 176 -23.71 47.09 11.94
C ARG A 176 -22.30 46.61 12.26
N HIS A 177 -22.10 45.30 12.26
CA HIS A 177 -20.83 44.66 12.58
C HIS A 177 -20.65 43.36 11.79
N ILE A 178 -19.40 42.97 11.57
CA ILE A 178 -19.03 41.62 11.14
C ILE A 178 -18.30 41.00 12.31
N ASP A 179 -18.89 39.99 12.93
CA ASP A 179 -18.31 39.34 14.11
C ASP A 179 -17.18 38.41 13.71
N THR A 180 -17.48 37.45 12.82
CA THR A 180 -16.53 36.43 12.41
C THR A 180 -16.58 36.21 10.90
N VAL A 181 -15.40 36.08 10.28
CA VAL A 181 -15.24 35.60 8.90
C VAL A 181 -14.23 34.48 8.91
N ARG A 182 -14.67 33.29 8.54
CA ARG A 182 -13.82 32.10 8.39
C ARG A 182 -14.00 31.56 6.99
N ALA A 183 -12.90 31.19 6.37
CA ALA A 183 -12.92 30.43 5.14
C ALA A 183 -11.91 29.32 5.29
N TYR A 184 -12.32 28.07 5.09
CA TYR A 184 -11.44 26.91 5.21
C TYR A 184 -11.56 26.01 4.01
N THR A 185 -10.46 25.34 3.69
CA THR A 185 -10.35 24.45 2.53
C THR A 185 -11.17 23.18 2.72
N PHE A 186 -11.89 22.79 1.67
CA PHE A 186 -12.49 21.47 1.54
C PHE A 186 -12.25 20.98 0.12
N GLY A 187 -11.27 20.10 -0.04
CA GLY A 187 -10.82 19.69 -1.37
C GLY A 187 -10.16 20.86 -2.12
N SER A 188 -10.73 21.26 -3.27
CA SER A 188 -10.21 22.36 -4.12
C SER A 188 -10.92 23.70 -3.92
N HIS A 189 -11.96 23.75 -3.08
CA HIS A 189 -12.79 24.93 -2.86
C HIS A 189 -12.81 25.33 -1.38
N TYR A 190 -13.35 26.51 -1.09
CA TYR A 190 -13.54 27.04 0.25
C TYR A 190 -14.98 26.86 0.72
N PHE A 191 -15.09 26.48 1.99
CA PHE A 191 -16.30 26.66 2.79
C PHE A 191 -16.12 27.96 3.56
N VAL A 192 -17.13 28.83 3.50
CA VAL A 192 -17.08 30.16 4.10
C VAL A 192 -18.17 30.28 5.15
N GLU A 193 -17.81 30.74 6.34
CA GLU A 193 -18.71 31.03 7.46
C GLU A 193 -18.58 32.52 7.80
N VAL A 194 -19.70 33.22 7.79
CA VAL A 194 -19.76 34.66 8.06
C VAL A 194 -20.87 34.93 9.07
N ASP A 195 -20.51 35.64 10.13
CA ASP A 195 -21.45 36.07 11.16
C ASP A 195 -21.60 37.59 11.06
N ILE A 196 -22.79 38.06 10.70
CA ILE A 196 -23.11 39.50 10.58
C ILE A 196 -24.12 39.94 11.63
N VAL A 197 -23.94 41.17 12.12
CA VAL A 197 -24.81 41.75 13.13
C VAL A 197 -25.79 42.73 12.49
N LEU A 198 -27.08 42.46 12.68
CA LEU A 198 -28.21 43.26 12.21
C LEU A 198 -28.94 43.97 13.38
N PRO A 199 -29.77 44.98 13.11
CA PRO A 199 -30.58 45.63 14.12
C PRO A 199 -31.56 44.65 14.82
N ALA A 200 -31.60 44.65 16.15
CA ALA A 200 -32.50 43.79 16.93
C ALA A 200 -34.00 44.06 16.69
N ASP A 201 -34.33 45.26 16.22
CA ASP A 201 -35.67 45.70 15.86
C ASP A 201 -36.08 45.37 14.41
N MET A 202 -35.17 44.79 13.62
CA MET A 202 -35.42 44.41 12.23
C MET A 202 -36.41 43.24 12.15
N PRO A 203 -37.41 43.28 11.25
CA PRO A 203 -38.27 42.13 10.99
C PRO A 203 -37.46 40.91 10.54
N LEU A 204 -37.78 39.72 11.06
CA LEU A 204 -37.07 38.48 10.71
C LEU A 204 -37.02 38.22 9.20
N GLN A 205 -38.08 38.58 8.48
CA GLN A 205 -38.13 38.46 7.02
C GLN A 205 -37.05 39.32 6.35
N GLU A 206 -36.90 40.58 6.76
CA GLU A 206 -35.90 41.48 6.18
C GLU A 206 -34.48 41.03 6.52
N ALA A 207 -34.27 40.57 7.76
CA ALA A 207 -32.99 40.00 8.16
C ALA A 207 -32.63 38.77 7.33
N HIS A 208 -33.59 37.84 7.17
CA HIS A 208 -33.44 36.63 6.35
C HIS A 208 -33.09 36.99 4.90
N ASP A 209 -33.83 37.90 4.27
CA ASP A 209 -33.60 38.31 2.88
C ASP A 209 -32.19 38.92 2.68
N ILE A 210 -31.71 39.70 3.67
CA ILE A 210 -30.33 40.23 3.64
C ILE A 210 -29.29 39.11 3.73
N GLY A 211 -29.52 38.13 4.62
CA GLY A 211 -28.63 36.99 4.84
C GLY A 211 -28.58 36.03 3.65
N GLU A 212 -29.74 35.65 3.12
CA GLU A 212 -29.87 34.78 1.94
C GLU A 212 -29.19 35.42 0.72
N HIS A 213 -29.45 36.71 0.47
CA HIS A 213 -28.79 37.41 -0.63
C HIS A 213 -27.27 37.54 -0.43
N LEU A 214 -26.78 37.64 0.82
CA LEU A 214 -25.34 37.62 1.10
C LEU A 214 -24.75 36.23 0.82
N GLN A 215 -25.44 35.17 1.23
CA GLN A 215 -25.03 33.80 0.97
C GLN A 215 -24.91 33.53 -0.53
N GLU A 216 -25.96 33.81 -1.30
CA GLU A 216 -25.96 33.65 -2.76
C GLU A 216 -24.80 34.42 -3.41
N LYS A 217 -24.58 35.66 -2.97
CA LYS A 217 -23.50 36.50 -3.49
C LYS A 217 -22.10 35.92 -3.23
N LEU A 218 -21.90 35.26 -2.09
CA LEU A 218 -20.63 34.59 -1.77
C LEU A 218 -20.50 33.30 -2.59
N GLU A 219 -21.56 32.50 -2.71
CA GLU A 219 -21.56 31.25 -3.50
C GLU A 219 -21.35 31.48 -5.02
N LEU A 220 -21.55 32.71 -5.52
CA LEU A 220 -21.19 33.08 -6.89
C LEU A 220 -19.67 33.17 -7.14
N LEU A 221 -18.84 33.21 -6.09
CA LEU A 221 -17.39 33.22 -6.25
C LEU A 221 -16.88 31.83 -6.67
N PRO A 222 -16.04 31.71 -7.70
CA PRO A 222 -15.65 30.41 -8.28
C PRO A 222 -14.84 29.52 -7.34
N GLU A 223 -14.27 30.10 -6.29
CA GLU A 223 -13.44 29.41 -5.30
C GLU A 223 -14.27 28.95 -4.09
N ILE A 224 -15.54 29.36 -3.96
CA ILE A 224 -16.43 29.01 -2.84
C ILE A 224 -17.36 27.89 -3.29
N GLU A 225 -17.37 26.79 -2.55
CA GLU A 225 -18.32 25.69 -2.76
C GLU A 225 -19.62 25.92 -1.98
N ARG A 226 -19.50 26.44 -0.77
CA ARG A 226 -20.63 26.74 0.10
C ARG A 226 -20.35 27.92 1.02
N ALA A 227 -21.35 28.77 1.23
CA ALA A 227 -21.29 29.82 2.24
C ALA A 227 -22.39 29.60 3.29
N PHE A 228 -22.05 29.86 4.56
CA PHE A 228 -22.98 29.89 5.68
C PHE A 228 -22.97 31.29 6.25
N VAL A 229 -24.15 31.91 6.34
CA VAL A 229 -24.31 33.25 6.89
C VAL A 229 -25.17 33.16 8.13
N HIS A 230 -24.60 33.43 9.31
CA HIS A 230 -25.36 33.58 10.54
C HIS A 230 -25.68 35.06 10.78
N LEU A 231 -26.89 35.30 11.30
CA LEU A 231 -27.41 36.62 11.58
C LEU A 231 -27.59 36.77 13.07
N ASP A 232 -26.80 37.67 13.67
CA ASP A 232 -26.87 37.98 15.10
C ASP A 232 -27.41 39.39 15.32
N TYR A 233 -27.95 39.64 16.51
CA TYR A 233 -28.40 40.97 16.95
C TYR A 233 -27.46 41.61 17.99
N GLU A 234 -26.52 40.82 18.53
CA GLU A 234 -25.59 41.20 19.57
C GLU A 234 -24.17 40.77 19.17
N PHE A 235 -23.15 41.54 19.57
CA PHE A 235 -21.73 41.29 19.27
C PHE A 235 -20.91 40.96 20.53
N SER A 236 -21.59 40.85 21.69
CA SER A 236 -20.98 40.58 22.99
C SER A 236 -21.18 39.10 23.36
N HIS A 237 -20.42 38.21 22.74
CA HIS A 237 -20.48 36.79 23.10
C HIS A 237 -19.72 36.49 24.41
N LYS A 238 -20.40 35.86 25.39
CA LYS A 238 -19.71 34.92 26.28
C LYS A 238 -19.51 33.63 25.46
N PRO A 239 -18.34 32.97 25.51
CA PRO A 239 -18.13 31.74 24.77
C PRO A 239 -19.06 30.65 25.33
N GLU A 240 -20.23 30.43 24.70
CA GLU A 240 -21.18 29.39 25.11
C GLU A 240 -20.63 27.99 24.85
N HIS A 241 -19.66 27.88 23.93
CA HIS A 241 -18.98 26.64 23.56
C HIS A 241 -17.49 26.69 23.89
N ALA A 242 -17.13 26.96 25.15
CA ALA A 242 -15.76 26.78 25.64
C ALA A 242 -15.39 25.30 25.89
N HIS A 243 -16.32 24.36 25.69
CA HIS A 243 -16.17 22.94 26.03
C HIS A 243 -16.51 22.02 24.85
N ALA A 244 -15.85 22.21 23.72
CA ALA A 244 -15.62 21.13 22.78
C ALA A 244 -14.23 21.36 22.21
N HIS A 245 -13.43 20.30 22.07
CA HIS A 245 -12.07 20.31 21.53
C HIS A 245 -10.96 20.58 22.57
N ALA A 246 -10.81 19.61 23.49
CA ALA A 246 -9.50 19.16 23.97
C ALA A 246 -9.15 17.84 23.27
#